data_AF-A0A9D8VN59-F1
#
_entry.id   AF-A0A9D8VN59-F1
#
_cell.length_a   1.000
_cell.length_b   1.000
_cell.length_c   1.000
_cell.angle_alpha   90.00
_cell.angle_beta   90.00
_cell.angle_gamma   90.00
#
_symmetry.space_group_name_H-M   'P 1'
#
loop_
_entity.id
_entity.type
_entity.pdbx_description
1 polymer ?
#
loop_
_entity_poly.entity_id
_entity_poly.type
_entity_poly.pdbx_seq_one_letter_code
_entity_poly.pdbx_strand_id
1 'polypeptide(L)'
;MHKYRDQIKKGVVVTILALLSMPSALLGQTRTDSPRHLLEIQRSFSEGEMDVETAALEQFRVLYELPGISPHKCATPAEMFLHAHRDRISPNALAKIESIRSDNSSSKKKQALQTYISPSGKFEIVYVTSGADSVSVEDNDGNGVPDYVDLVAESADSSYRHEVINLGFKDPIPNGTTYTIELEDLSYYGETIFQGGSGPETYIVMENDFVNFPPNTHPQGDQVGAVYATVAHELKHAIQFAQNEWASPSGAFDWAEMDATLFEEVVYDDVNDYYNYIKNGLNSSDPYSASIFFAPEDGTPGAYWHVSWMIFYSEYFGDELWSDVWQMIEGQNNLSIDEALVDLLPGRGEDFETSFVRNHLWHFASGSRGGQDNYGFGEKLQYPNANLEAKFNSVPEEALEVNFIRPLAARYFEIEPSAGDDGFIEVAVDFDSTQVGLGVLLYMNNGGMTELIATGENKSQVYVPSEVTWQEVEKVGVVIANYSNSGSTREIQLLIGKEGNTITIRDPEYADLPKSVKIYQNYPNPFNPETNINFDLPRSAFVELTVYDITGRKVQTLTAQDYRLGSYSIPFNAQRLSSGVYFYRLKINDEVYTKKMTLLK
;
A
#
# COMPACT_ATOMS: atom_id res chain seq x y z
N MET A 1 26.86 -33.60 -21.83
CA MET A 1 27.60 -34.79 -21.33
C MET A 1 27.28 -34.93 -19.85
N HIS A 2 26.28 -35.74 -19.48
CA HIS A 2 26.41 -37.13 -19.03
C HIS A 2 26.91 -37.31 -17.59
N LYS A 3 26.03 -37.98 -16.80
CA LYS A 3 26.12 -38.43 -15.39
C LYS A 3 25.67 -37.36 -14.39
N TYR A 4 24.60 -37.51 -13.62
CA TYR A 4 24.18 -38.69 -12.85
C TYR A 4 22.65 -38.92 -12.86
N ARG A 5 22.26 -40.12 -13.29
CA ARG A 5 20.96 -40.78 -13.06
C ARG A 5 21.26 -42.05 -12.25
N ASP A 6 20.28 -42.48 -11.47
CA ASP A 6 20.20 -43.74 -10.72
C ASP A 6 20.89 -43.80 -9.35
N GLN A 7 20.13 -43.47 -8.30
CA GLN A 7 19.84 -44.39 -7.19
C GLN A 7 18.60 -43.87 -6.45
N ILE A 8 17.47 -44.57 -6.59
CA ILE A 8 16.43 -44.86 -5.58
C ILE A 8 15.34 -45.66 -6.31
N LYS A 9 15.51 -46.98 -6.33
CA LYS A 9 14.43 -47.96 -6.50
C LYS A 9 14.76 -49.14 -5.60
N LYS A 10 14.13 -49.19 -4.43
CA LYS A 10 13.66 -50.39 -3.71
C LYS A 10 13.14 -49.98 -2.33
N GLY A 11 11.83 -50.08 -2.16
CA GLY A 11 11.14 -49.81 -0.89
C GLY A 11 9.64 -49.60 -1.11
N VAL A 12 8.97 -50.54 -1.78
CA VAL A 12 7.50 -50.62 -1.79
C VAL A 12 7.11 -51.86 -1.01
N VAL A 13 6.03 -51.73 -0.23
CA VAL A 13 5.05 -52.74 0.24
C VAL A 13 4.88 -52.74 1.77
N VAL A 14 3.60 -52.68 2.19
CA VAL A 14 2.98 -52.69 3.54
C VAL A 14 2.96 -51.30 4.20
N THR A 15 1.86 -50.54 4.30
CA THR A 15 0.53 -50.92 4.81
C THR A 15 -0.57 -50.01 4.22
N ILE A 16 -1.48 -50.58 3.41
CA ILE A 16 -2.82 -50.04 3.15
C ILE A 16 -3.75 -50.89 4.01
N LEU A 17 -4.45 -50.28 4.97
CA LEU A 17 -5.74 -50.68 5.57
C LEU A 17 -5.85 -50.14 7.00
N ALA A 18 -6.51 -48.99 7.14
CA ALA A 18 -7.48 -48.70 8.21
C ALA A 18 -7.76 -47.19 8.20
N LEU A 19 -8.84 -46.79 7.53
CA LEU A 19 -9.65 -45.60 7.86
C LEU A 19 -10.89 -45.60 6.95
N LEU A 20 -11.78 -46.55 7.22
CA LEU A 20 -13.19 -46.51 6.81
C LEU A 20 -14.00 -47.12 7.95
N SER A 21 -14.61 -46.29 8.77
CA SER A 21 -15.95 -46.52 9.35
C SER A 21 -16.33 -45.35 10.26
N MET A 22 -17.39 -44.64 9.87
CA MET A 22 -18.34 -43.80 10.64
C MET A 22 -18.78 -42.60 9.77
N PRO A 23 -20.05 -42.18 9.81
CA PRO A 23 -21.02 -42.52 8.77
C PRO A 23 -21.35 -41.37 7.82
N SER A 24 -21.65 -41.75 6.57
CA SER A 24 -22.29 -40.96 5.53
C SER A 24 -23.72 -40.58 5.94
N ALA A 25 -23.88 -39.49 6.70
CA ALA A 25 -25.19 -38.86 6.94
C ALA A 25 -25.02 -37.41 7.44
N LEU A 26 -24.29 -36.57 6.69
CA LEU A 26 -24.40 -35.10 6.74
C LEU A 26 -23.72 -34.47 5.51
N LEU A 27 -23.91 -35.08 4.34
CA LEU A 27 -23.68 -34.45 3.04
C LEU A 27 -25.05 -34.01 2.54
N GLY A 28 -25.43 -32.79 2.91
CA GLY A 28 -26.75 -32.26 2.69
C GLY A 28 -27.02 -31.01 3.51
N GLN A 29 -26.03 -30.15 3.67
CA GLN A 29 -26.27 -28.72 3.81
C GLN A 29 -25.57 -28.09 2.62
N THR A 30 -26.38 -27.80 1.60
CA THR A 30 -26.09 -26.78 0.61
C THR A 30 -25.44 -25.61 1.33
N ARG A 31 -24.17 -25.32 1.00
CA ARG A 31 -23.59 -24.00 1.25
C ARG A 31 -24.59 -23.05 0.62
N THR A 32 -25.34 -22.33 1.44
CA THR A 32 -26.29 -21.33 0.96
C THR A 32 -25.46 -20.31 0.20
N ASP A 33 -25.70 -20.21 -1.10
CA ASP A 33 -25.05 -19.26 -2.01
C ASP A 33 -25.19 -17.85 -1.42
N SER A 34 -24.11 -17.30 -0.87
CA SER A 34 -23.94 -15.85 -0.87
C SER A 34 -23.76 -15.42 -2.34
N PRO A 35 -24.34 -14.29 -2.78
CA PRO A 35 -24.09 -13.79 -4.13
C PRO A 35 -22.58 -13.61 -4.31
N ARG A 36 -21.98 -14.23 -5.33
CA ARG A 36 -20.57 -13.99 -5.66
C ARG A 36 -20.45 -12.58 -6.24
N HIS A 37 -19.54 -11.78 -5.73
CA HIS A 37 -19.20 -10.48 -6.33
C HIS A 37 -18.37 -10.68 -7.61
N LEU A 38 -18.35 -9.68 -8.51
CA LEU A 38 -17.62 -9.74 -9.80
C LEU A 38 -16.19 -10.25 -9.66
N LEU A 39 -15.45 -9.71 -8.70
CA LEU A 39 -14.04 -10.06 -8.45
C LEU A 39 -13.87 -11.51 -7.95
N GLU A 40 -14.84 -12.06 -7.22
CA GLU A 40 -14.79 -13.48 -6.83
C GLU A 40 -14.96 -14.40 -8.04
N ILE A 41 -15.82 -14.02 -8.99
CA ILE A 41 -16.00 -14.76 -10.24
C ILE A 41 -14.70 -14.74 -11.05
N GLN A 42 -14.06 -13.57 -11.16
CA GLN A 42 -12.78 -13.40 -11.84
C GLN A 42 -11.64 -14.17 -11.17
N ARG A 43 -11.63 -14.22 -9.83
CA ARG A 43 -10.67 -15.02 -9.06
C ARG A 43 -10.87 -16.51 -9.32
N SER A 44 -12.10 -17.02 -9.22
CA SER A 44 -12.40 -18.43 -9.56
C SER A 44 -11.99 -18.78 -11.00
N PHE A 45 -12.15 -17.86 -11.96
CA PHE A 45 -11.65 -18.07 -13.32
C PHE A 45 -10.12 -18.15 -13.36
N SER A 46 -9.43 -17.21 -12.73
CA SER A 46 -7.96 -17.14 -12.68
C SER A 46 -7.34 -18.37 -12.01
N GLU A 47 -8.01 -18.94 -11.00
CA GLU A 47 -7.62 -20.17 -10.30
C GLU A 47 -7.96 -21.44 -11.09
N GLY A 48 -8.66 -21.32 -12.22
CA GLY A 48 -9.08 -22.45 -13.06
C GLY A 48 -10.27 -23.24 -12.50
N GLU A 49 -10.98 -22.69 -11.52
CA GLU A 49 -12.19 -23.28 -10.94
C GLU A 49 -13.44 -23.02 -11.80
N MET A 50 -13.38 -22.02 -12.68
CA MET A 50 -14.46 -21.63 -13.59
C MET A 50 -13.94 -21.46 -15.01
N ASP A 51 -14.69 -21.93 -16.01
CA ASP A 51 -14.36 -21.70 -17.41
C ASP A 51 -14.74 -20.29 -17.89
N VAL A 52 -14.17 -19.86 -19.01
CA VAL A 52 -14.30 -18.49 -19.53
C VAL A 52 -15.75 -18.10 -19.89
N GLU A 53 -16.55 -19.03 -20.43
CA GLU A 53 -17.92 -18.73 -20.83
C GLU A 53 -18.81 -18.61 -19.59
N THR A 54 -18.65 -19.51 -18.63
CA THR A 54 -19.35 -19.43 -17.34
C THR A 54 -18.98 -18.16 -16.59
N ALA A 55 -17.68 -17.80 -16.53
CA ALA A 55 -17.23 -16.59 -15.86
C ALA A 55 -17.74 -15.30 -16.51
N ALA A 56 -17.79 -15.24 -17.84
CA ALA A 56 -18.40 -14.10 -18.53
C ALA A 56 -19.90 -14.01 -18.22
N LEU A 57 -20.65 -15.10 -18.39
CA LEU A 57 -22.10 -15.09 -18.17
C LEU A 57 -22.49 -14.76 -16.73
N GLU A 58 -21.78 -15.32 -15.73
CA GLU A 58 -22.10 -15.07 -14.32
C GLU A 58 -21.81 -13.62 -13.91
N GLN A 59 -20.78 -12.96 -14.46
CA GLN A 59 -20.54 -11.54 -14.19
C GLN A 59 -21.72 -10.66 -14.64
N PHE A 60 -22.20 -10.84 -15.87
CA PHE A 60 -23.37 -10.10 -16.36
C PHE A 60 -24.67 -10.49 -15.62
N ARG A 61 -24.81 -11.74 -15.16
CA ARG A 61 -25.96 -12.12 -14.34
C ARG A 61 -25.99 -11.43 -12.98
N VAL A 62 -24.86 -11.33 -12.31
CA VAL A 62 -24.76 -10.63 -11.01
C VAL A 62 -25.15 -9.16 -11.18
N LEU A 63 -24.70 -8.52 -12.25
CA LEU A 63 -24.99 -7.12 -12.51
C LEU A 63 -26.45 -6.83 -12.91
N TYR A 64 -27.05 -7.69 -13.74
CA TYR A 64 -28.33 -7.38 -14.39
C TYR A 64 -29.52 -8.22 -13.92
N GLU A 65 -29.29 -9.43 -13.37
CA GLU A 65 -30.35 -10.36 -12.95
C GLU A 65 -30.45 -10.51 -11.42
N LEU A 66 -29.36 -10.24 -10.67
CA LEU A 66 -29.26 -10.48 -9.23
C LEU A 66 -28.71 -9.26 -8.46
N PRO A 67 -29.38 -8.09 -8.50
CA PRO A 67 -28.91 -6.93 -7.76
C PRO A 67 -28.83 -7.28 -6.27
N GLY A 68 -27.65 -7.06 -5.69
CA GLY A 68 -27.38 -7.28 -4.27
C GLY A 68 -28.19 -6.35 -3.36
N ILE A 69 -27.98 -6.47 -2.05
CA ILE A 69 -28.60 -5.54 -1.07
C ILE A 69 -27.99 -4.13 -1.18
N SER A 70 -26.75 -4.03 -1.67
CA SER A 70 -26.05 -2.77 -1.95
C SER A 70 -25.75 -2.69 -3.45
N PRO A 71 -25.87 -1.50 -4.06
CA PRO A 71 -25.46 -1.28 -5.45
C PRO A 71 -23.99 -1.66 -5.67
N HIS A 72 -23.69 -2.23 -6.83
CA HIS A 72 -22.29 -2.36 -7.25
C HIS A 72 -21.73 -0.99 -7.61
N LYS A 73 -20.44 -0.76 -7.32
CA LYS A 73 -19.79 0.50 -7.69
C LYS A 73 -19.59 0.58 -9.20
N CYS A 74 -18.91 -0.39 -9.79
CA CYS A 74 -18.57 -0.37 -11.20
C CYS A 74 -18.89 -1.71 -11.86
N ALA A 75 -19.49 -1.66 -13.06
CA ALA A 75 -19.73 -2.83 -13.90
C ALA A 75 -18.66 -3.02 -15.00
N THR A 76 -17.76 -2.03 -15.19
CA THR A 76 -16.64 -2.08 -16.15
C THR A 76 -15.78 -3.35 -16.06
N PRO A 77 -15.49 -3.97 -14.89
CA PRO A 77 -14.73 -5.21 -14.84
C PRO A 77 -15.33 -6.35 -15.67
N ALA A 78 -16.66 -6.42 -15.79
CA ALA A 78 -17.33 -7.40 -16.64
C ALA A 78 -17.09 -7.13 -18.14
N GLU A 79 -17.11 -5.85 -18.53
CA GLU A 79 -16.81 -5.40 -19.89
C GLU A 79 -15.32 -5.61 -20.25
N MET A 80 -14.40 -5.31 -19.34
CA MET A 80 -12.98 -5.58 -19.54
C MET A 80 -12.72 -7.10 -19.69
N PHE A 81 -13.36 -7.93 -18.86
CA PHE A 81 -13.27 -9.40 -18.98
C PHE A 81 -13.82 -9.88 -20.33
N LEU A 82 -14.97 -9.37 -20.74
CA LEU A 82 -15.58 -9.71 -22.03
C LEU A 82 -14.68 -9.28 -23.19
N HIS A 83 -14.09 -8.09 -23.13
CA HIS A 83 -13.16 -7.58 -24.12
C HIS A 83 -11.93 -8.49 -24.25
N ALA A 84 -11.26 -8.77 -23.13
CA ALA A 84 -10.04 -9.59 -23.09
C ALA A 84 -10.24 -11.05 -23.52
N HIS A 85 -11.47 -11.56 -23.47
CA HIS A 85 -11.77 -12.97 -23.73
C HIS A 85 -12.79 -13.21 -24.84
N ARG A 86 -13.17 -12.17 -25.58
CA ARG A 86 -14.24 -12.22 -26.60
C ARG A 86 -14.06 -13.36 -27.59
N ASP A 87 -12.84 -13.56 -28.09
CA ASP A 87 -12.51 -14.60 -29.07
C ASP A 87 -12.64 -16.04 -28.54
N ARG A 88 -12.72 -16.21 -27.21
CA ARG A 88 -12.87 -17.50 -26.53
C ARG A 88 -14.32 -17.78 -26.11
N ILE A 89 -15.23 -16.83 -26.31
CA ILE A 89 -16.64 -16.94 -25.94
C ILE A 89 -17.46 -17.26 -27.19
N SER A 90 -18.31 -18.29 -27.13
CA SER A 90 -19.12 -18.69 -28.28
C SER A 90 -20.16 -17.63 -28.68
N PRO A 91 -20.56 -17.58 -29.97
CA PRO A 91 -21.62 -16.67 -30.41
C PRO A 91 -22.94 -16.80 -29.65
N ASN A 92 -23.26 -18.00 -29.16
CA ASN A 92 -24.46 -18.22 -28.34
C ASN A 92 -24.33 -17.59 -26.95
N ALA A 93 -23.15 -17.69 -26.33
CA ALA A 93 -22.89 -17.05 -25.05
C ALA A 93 -22.88 -15.52 -25.21
N LEU A 94 -22.25 -14.98 -26.26
CA LEU A 94 -22.30 -13.54 -26.58
C LEU A 94 -23.73 -13.05 -26.78
N ALA A 95 -24.55 -13.76 -27.57
CA ALA A 95 -25.95 -13.41 -27.76
C ALA A 95 -26.77 -13.45 -26.45
N LYS A 96 -26.39 -14.35 -25.52
CA LYS A 96 -27.02 -14.42 -24.20
C LYS A 96 -26.60 -13.25 -23.32
N ILE A 97 -25.33 -12.84 -23.32
CA ILE A 97 -24.86 -11.63 -22.64
C ILE A 97 -25.60 -10.39 -23.18
N GLU A 98 -25.71 -10.26 -24.50
CA GLU A 98 -26.49 -9.19 -25.13
C GLU A 98 -27.99 -9.24 -24.74
N SER A 99 -28.56 -10.43 -24.60
CA SER A 99 -29.94 -10.61 -24.12
C SER A 99 -30.10 -10.12 -22.68
N ILE A 100 -29.18 -10.48 -21.79
CA ILE A 100 -29.19 -10.06 -20.39
C ILE A 100 -29.14 -8.52 -20.31
N ARG A 101 -28.29 -7.89 -21.10
CA ARG A 101 -28.18 -6.42 -21.18
C ARG A 101 -29.44 -5.76 -21.77
N SER A 102 -30.08 -6.41 -22.74
CA SER A 102 -31.21 -5.83 -23.50
C SER A 102 -32.59 -6.08 -22.92
N ASP A 103 -32.77 -7.11 -22.09
CA ASP A 103 -34.05 -7.34 -21.40
C ASP A 103 -34.35 -6.21 -20.39
N ASN A 104 -33.32 -5.53 -19.83
CA ASN A 104 -33.48 -4.30 -19.04
C ASN A 104 -33.59 -3.03 -19.90
N SER A 105 -32.95 -2.94 -21.08
CA SER A 105 -33.00 -1.73 -21.94
C SER A 105 -34.15 -1.68 -22.97
N SER A 106 -35.07 -2.65 -22.95
CA SER A 106 -36.19 -2.73 -23.89
C SER A 106 -37.19 -1.55 -23.80
N SER A 107 -37.06 -0.68 -22.80
CA SER A 107 -37.69 0.65 -22.65
C SER A 107 -37.16 1.68 -23.67
N LYS A 108 -35.86 1.68 -23.99
CA LYS A 108 -35.17 2.72 -24.78
C LYS A 108 -35.71 2.88 -26.20
N LYS A 109 -36.06 1.77 -26.87
CA LYS A 109 -36.47 1.80 -28.30
C LYS A 109 -37.81 2.48 -28.56
N LYS A 110 -38.56 2.89 -27.52
CA LYS A 110 -39.87 3.56 -27.67
C LYS A 110 -39.90 5.01 -27.18
N GLN A 111 -38.83 5.51 -26.55
CA GLN A 111 -38.79 6.84 -25.95
C GLN A 111 -37.99 7.83 -26.82
N ALA A 112 -38.34 9.11 -26.73
CA ALA A 112 -37.62 10.16 -27.44
C ALA A 112 -36.33 10.49 -26.68
N LEU A 113 -35.20 10.01 -27.18
CA LEU A 113 -33.88 10.35 -26.67
C LEU A 113 -33.62 11.85 -26.84
N GLN A 114 -33.12 12.48 -25.79
CA GLN A 114 -32.63 13.86 -25.77
C GLN A 114 -31.11 13.84 -25.61
N THR A 115 -30.45 14.84 -26.17
CA THR A 115 -28.99 15.00 -26.03
C THR A 115 -28.65 16.42 -25.61
N TYR A 116 -27.61 16.55 -24.80
CA TYR A 116 -27.03 17.82 -24.38
C TYR A 116 -25.51 17.76 -24.55
N ILE A 117 -24.92 18.82 -25.08
CA ILE A 117 -23.46 18.92 -25.23
C ILE A 117 -22.92 19.74 -24.08
N SER A 118 -21.91 19.22 -23.38
CA SER A 118 -21.32 19.89 -22.23
C SER A 118 -20.73 21.26 -22.60
N PRO A 119 -20.59 22.19 -21.63
CA PRO A 119 -20.04 23.52 -21.88
C PRO A 119 -18.68 23.55 -22.60
N SER A 120 -17.81 22.55 -22.36
CA SER A 120 -16.53 22.43 -23.07
C SER A 120 -16.65 21.96 -24.51
N GLY A 121 -17.79 21.39 -24.89
CA GLY A 121 -18.03 20.74 -26.18
C GLY A 121 -17.44 19.34 -26.30
N LYS A 122 -16.95 18.74 -25.20
CA LYS A 122 -16.31 17.42 -25.21
C LYS A 122 -17.27 16.27 -24.96
N PHE A 123 -18.34 16.47 -24.19
CA PHE A 123 -19.24 15.40 -23.79
C PHE A 123 -20.63 15.56 -24.38
N GLU A 124 -21.24 14.45 -24.78
CA GLU A 124 -22.64 14.36 -25.18
C GLU A 124 -23.40 13.53 -24.13
N ILE A 125 -24.27 14.18 -23.37
CA ILE A 125 -25.12 13.54 -22.37
C ILE A 125 -26.42 13.11 -23.02
N VAL A 126 -26.71 11.82 -23.00
CA VAL A 126 -27.91 11.20 -23.59
C VAL A 126 -28.87 10.81 -22.48
N TYR A 127 -30.11 11.29 -22.54
CA TYR A 127 -31.08 11.10 -21.47
C TYR A 127 -32.52 11.05 -21.98
N VAL A 128 -33.44 10.65 -21.09
CA VAL A 128 -34.88 10.74 -21.29
C VAL A 128 -35.54 11.42 -20.09
N THR A 129 -36.71 12.02 -20.28
CA THR A 129 -37.45 12.74 -19.22
C THR A 129 -38.79 12.07 -18.88
N SER A 130 -38.97 10.83 -19.33
CA SER A 130 -40.16 10.01 -19.06
C SER A 130 -39.80 8.54 -19.23
N GLY A 131 -40.24 7.68 -18.32
CA GLY A 131 -39.91 6.25 -18.38
C GLY A 131 -39.35 5.77 -17.05
N ALA A 132 -38.76 4.59 -17.05
CA ALA A 132 -37.93 4.14 -15.92
C ALA A 132 -36.61 4.91 -15.91
N ASP A 133 -35.98 5.04 -17.08
CA ASP A 133 -34.69 5.74 -17.29
C ASP A 133 -34.78 7.29 -17.18
N SER A 134 -35.87 7.86 -16.65
CA SER A 134 -36.05 9.31 -16.66
C SER A 134 -35.24 10.01 -15.59
N VAL A 135 -34.45 11.00 -15.99
CA VAL A 135 -33.89 12.00 -15.06
C VAL A 135 -34.99 12.89 -14.51
N SER A 136 -34.72 13.55 -13.37
CA SER A 136 -35.56 14.64 -12.88
C SER A 136 -35.76 15.69 -13.97
N VAL A 137 -36.98 16.23 -14.11
CA VAL A 137 -37.31 17.28 -15.08
C VAL A 137 -37.16 18.70 -14.51
N GLU A 138 -36.60 18.82 -13.31
CA GLU A 138 -36.31 20.10 -12.69
C GLU A 138 -35.24 20.84 -13.50
N ASP A 139 -35.52 22.10 -13.82
CA ASP A 139 -34.69 23.04 -14.57
C ASP A 139 -34.83 24.38 -13.83
N ASN A 140 -34.01 24.56 -12.80
CA ASN A 140 -34.14 25.69 -11.88
C ASN A 140 -33.54 26.97 -12.46
N ASP A 141 -32.58 26.87 -13.38
CA ASP A 141 -31.95 28.01 -14.03
C ASP A 141 -32.70 28.48 -15.31
N GLY A 142 -33.63 27.65 -15.81
CA GLY A 142 -34.49 27.92 -16.95
C GLY A 142 -33.77 27.84 -18.29
N ASN A 143 -32.66 27.11 -18.37
CA ASN A 143 -31.84 26.98 -19.58
C ASN A 143 -32.42 25.96 -20.59
N GLY A 144 -33.45 25.21 -20.20
CA GLY A 144 -34.12 24.19 -21.02
C GLY A 144 -33.49 22.80 -20.95
N VAL A 145 -32.55 22.59 -20.04
CA VAL A 145 -31.84 21.34 -19.73
C VAL A 145 -32.13 21.00 -18.26
N PRO A 146 -32.40 19.74 -17.91
CA PRO A 146 -32.59 19.41 -16.51
C PRO A 146 -31.32 19.61 -15.68
N ASP A 147 -31.45 20.10 -14.44
CA ASP A 147 -30.32 20.41 -13.55
C ASP A 147 -29.40 19.19 -13.33
N TYR A 148 -29.97 17.97 -13.30
CA TYR A 148 -29.18 16.73 -13.20
C TYR A 148 -28.28 16.50 -14.42
N VAL A 149 -28.77 16.84 -15.62
CA VAL A 149 -28.01 16.71 -16.88
C VAL A 149 -26.90 17.77 -16.92
N ASP A 150 -27.15 18.99 -16.46
CA ASP A 150 -26.12 20.01 -16.30
C ASP A 150 -25.05 19.57 -15.30
N LEU A 151 -25.45 19.00 -14.15
CA LEU A 151 -24.52 18.47 -13.16
C LEU A 151 -23.58 17.40 -13.72
N VAL A 152 -24.13 16.43 -14.48
CA VAL A 152 -23.32 15.39 -15.15
C VAL A 152 -22.36 16.01 -16.17
N ALA A 153 -22.84 16.96 -16.98
CA ALA A 153 -22.03 17.62 -18.00
C ALA A 153 -20.88 18.46 -17.39
N GLU A 154 -21.16 19.19 -16.31
CA GLU A 154 -20.16 19.96 -15.57
C GLU A 154 -19.14 19.04 -14.88
N SER A 155 -19.61 17.93 -14.30
CA SER A 155 -18.75 16.92 -13.70
C SER A 155 -17.79 16.33 -14.74
N ALA A 156 -18.29 15.97 -15.93
CA ALA A 156 -17.46 15.40 -16.99
C ALA A 156 -16.40 16.38 -17.49
N ASP A 157 -16.78 17.65 -17.67
CA ASP A 157 -15.85 18.72 -18.04
C ASP A 157 -14.79 18.99 -16.95
N SER A 158 -15.13 18.81 -15.68
CA SER A 158 -14.22 18.96 -14.56
C SER A 158 -13.23 17.78 -14.48
N SER A 159 -13.73 16.53 -14.51
CA SER A 159 -12.91 15.32 -14.49
C SER A 159 -11.93 15.29 -15.66
N TYR A 160 -12.38 15.59 -16.88
CA TYR A 160 -11.51 15.69 -18.06
C TYR A 160 -10.39 16.71 -17.89
N ARG A 161 -10.71 17.88 -17.32
CA ARG A 161 -9.72 18.93 -17.08
C ARG A 161 -8.69 18.49 -16.06
N HIS A 162 -9.10 17.78 -15.01
CA HIS A 162 -8.18 17.31 -13.99
C HIS A 162 -7.30 16.19 -14.52
N GLU A 163 -7.88 15.12 -15.06
CA GLU A 163 -7.17 13.93 -15.48
C GLU A 163 -6.38 14.15 -16.77
N VAL A 164 -7.04 14.61 -17.83
CA VAL A 164 -6.40 14.70 -19.16
C VAL A 164 -5.57 15.98 -19.28
N ILE A 165 -6.11 17.14 -18.88
CA ILE A 165 -5.44 18.42 -19.13
C ILE A 165 -4.38 18.73 -18.06
N ASN A 166 -4.68 18.55 -16.77
CA ASN A 166 -3.75 18.92 -15.71
C ASN A 166 -2.70 17.81 -15.46
N LEU A 167 -3.14 16.55 -15.33
CA LEU A 167 -2.23 15.43 -15.04
C LEU A 167 -1.62 14.79 -16.30
N GLY A 168 -2.19 15.05 -17.48
CA GLY A 168 -1.60 14.63 -18.75
C GLY A 168 -1.85 13.17 -19.11
N PHE A 169 -2.92 12.56 -18.60
CA PHE A 169 -3.36 11.25 -19.07
C PHE A 169 -3.76 11.28 -20.55
N LYS A 170 -3.75 10.12 -21.21
CA LYS A 170 -4.13 10.01 -22.61
C LYS A 170 -5.59 10.42 -22.81
N ASP A 171 -5.83 11.28 -23.81
CA ASP A 171 -7.18 11.75 -24.15
C ASP A 171 -8.00 10.60 -24.78
N PRO A 172 -9.10 10.14 -24.15
CA PRO A 172 -9.96 9.10 -24.71
C PRO A 172 -10.91 9.65 -25.79
N ILE A 173 -10.88 10.97 -26.06
CA ILE A 173 -11.78 11.68 -26.95
C ILE A 173 -11.01 12.15 -28.19
N PRO A 174 -11.14 11.47 -29.34
CA PRO A 174 -10.49 11.90 -30.57
C PRO A 174 -10.83 13.36 -30.96
N ASN A 175 -9.88 14.02 -31.62
CA ASN A 175 -10.06 15.41 -32.04
C ASN A 175 -11.27 15.56 -32.98
N GLY A 176 -12.20 16.45 -32.61
CA GLY A 176 -13.40 16.74 -33.38
C GLY A 176 -14.58 15.80 -33.14
N THR A 177 -14.50 14.93 -32.14
CA THR A 177 -15.64 14.11 -31.67
C THR A 177 -16.06 14.51 -30.27
N THR A 178 -17.22 14.03 -29.85
CA THR A 178 -17.73 14.09 -28.47
C THR A 178 -17.66 12.70 -27.85
N TYR A 179 -17.56 12.64 -26.52
CA TYR A 179 -17.62 11.41 -25.74
C TYR A 179 -19.00 11.25 -25.11
N THR A 180 -19.62 10.09 -25.30
CA THR A 180 -21.02 9.87 -24.90
C THR A 180 -21.12 9.39 -23.46
N ILE A 181 -22.03 9.99 -22.69
CA ILE A 181 -22.48 9.54 -21.38
C ILE A 181 -23.99 9.32 -21.46
N GLU A 182 -24.44 8.08 -21.28
CA GLU A 182 -25.87 7.73 -21.25
C GLU A 182 -26.37 7.62 -19.81
N LEU A 183 -27.55 8.19 -19.54
CA LEU A 183 -28.22 8.12 -18.24
C LEU A 183 -29.32 7.06 -18.28
N GLU A 184 -29.25 6.07 -17.38
CA GLU A 184 -30.16 4.92 -17.29
C GLU A 184 -30.59 4.65 -15.84
N ASP A 185 -31.70 3.93 -15.65
CA ASP A 185 -32.11 3.39 -14.33
C ASP A 185 -31.37 2.05 -14.09
N LEU A 186 -30.32 2.11 -13.30
CA LEU A 186 -29.33 1.08 -12.99
C LEU A 186 -29.40 0.68 -11.51
N SER A 187 -28.94 -0.54 -11.23
CA SER A 187 -28.76 -1.01 -9.85
C SER A 187 -27.32 -0.87 -9.34
N TYR A 188 -26.50 -0.13 -10.06
CA TYR A 188 -25.06 0.10 -9.83
C TYR A 188 -24.69 1.51 -10.30
N TYR A 189 -23.52 2.05 -9.95
CA TYR A 189 -23.24 3.47 -10.21
C TYR A 189 -23.03 3.74 -11.71
N GLY A 190 -22.17 2.96 -12.37
CA GLY A 190 -21.91 3.09 -13.80
C GLY A 190 -21.06 1.99 -14.39
N GLU A 191 -20.83 2.11 -15.70
CA GLU A 191 -19.90 1.30 -16.47
C GLU A 191 -19.38 2.05 -17.71
N THR A 192 -18.17 1.70 -18.10
CA THR A 192 -17.51 2.10 -19.33
C THR A 192 -17.53 0.93 -20.30
N ILE A 193 -18.20 1.12 -21.44
CA ILE A 193 -18.50 0.05 -22.38
C ILE A 193 -17.70 0.25 -23.68
N PHE A 194 -17.07 -0.82 -24.17
CA PHE A 194 -16.44 -0.81 -25.48
C PHE A 194 -17.48 -0.79 -26.62
N GLN A 195 -17.34 0.17 -27.54
CA GLN A 195 -18.19 0.29 -28.74
C GLN A 195 -17.42 0.16 -30.06
N GLY A 196 -16.10 0.37 -30.04
CA GLY A 196 -15.25 0.40 -31.24
C GLY A 196 -15.65 1.49 -32.25
N GLY A 197 -15.02 1.49 -33.43
CA GLY A 197 -15.32 2.45 -34.51
C GLY A 197 -14.22 3.49 -34.73
N SER A 198 -14.57 4.63 -35.34
CA SER A 198 -13.64 5.71 -35.69
C SER A 198 -13.76 6.96 -34.80
N GLY A 199 -14.61 6.90 -33.77
CA GLY A 199 -14.77 7.93 -32.73
C GLY A 199 -14.15 7.46 -31.42
N PRO A 200 -14.62 7.95 -30.26
CA PRO A 200 -14.24 7.36 -28.98
C PRO A 200 -14.57 5.86 -28.97
N GLU A 201 -13.62 5.04 -28.52
CA GLU A 201 -13.73 3.59 -28.58
C GLU A 201 -14.58 3.00 -27.45
N THR A 202 -14.84 3.82 -26.42
CA THR A 202 -15.74 3.54 -25.31
C THR A 202 -16.80 4.63 -25.16
N TYR A 203 -17.83 4.35 -24.38
CA TYR A 203 -18.79 5.31 -23.87
C TYR A 203 -19.17 4.93 -22.42
N ILE A 204 -19.72 5.88 -21.67
CA ILE A 204 -20.14 5.65 -20.29
C ILE A 204 -21.66 5.48 -20.23
N VAL A 205 -22.11 4.56 -19.39
CA VAL A 205 -23.49 4.45 -18.92
C VAL A 205 -23.47 4.66 -17.41
N MET A 206 -24.32 5.51 -16.88
CA MET A 206 -24.40 5.76 -15.45
C MET A 206 -25.82 5.97 -14.95
N GLU A 207 -25.96 5.85 -13.64
CA GLU A 207 -27.25 5.96 -12.97
C GLU A 207 -27.90 7.35 -13.17
N ASN A 208 -29.21 7.36 -13.32
CA ASN A 208 -29.98 8.54 -13.71
C ASN A 208 -30.47 9.42 -12.56
N ASP A 209 -30.42 8.96 -11.30
CA ASP A 209 -30.81 9.77 -10.13
C ASP A 209 -30.08 9.49 -8.80
N PHE A 210 -29.38 8.34 -8.66
CA PHE A 210 -28.70 7.89 -7.45
C PHE A 210 -29.57 7.81 -6.18
N VAL A 211 -30.89 7.66 -6.32
CA VAL A 211 -31.78 7.49 -5.16
C VAL A 211 -31.54 6.12 -4.52
N ASN A 212 -31.34 6.09 -3.20
CA ASN A 212 -31.01 4.89 -2.39
C ASN A 212 -29.59 4.34 -2.58
N PHE A 213 -28.68 5.11 -3.15
CA PHE A 213 -27.27 4.75 -3.19
C PHE A 213 -26.56 5.04 -1.85
N PRO A 214 -25.41 4.40 -1.59
CA PRO A 214 -24.63 4.65 -0.38
C PRO A 214 -24.35 6.14 -0.11
N PRO A 215 -24.31 6.57 1.15
CA PRO A 215 -24.03 7.96 1.50
C PRO A 215 -22.55 8.30 1.30
N ASN A 216 -22.27 9.58 1.09
CA ASN A 216 -20.93 10.14 0.97
C ASN A 216 -20.83 11.48 1.72
N THR A 217 -19.71 12.20 1.61
CA THR A 217 -19.50 13.43 2.40
C THR A 217 -19.75 14.72 1.63
N HIS A 218 -20.17 14.65 0.37
CA HIS A 218 -20.27 15.83 -0.47
C HIS A 218 -21.24 16.86 0.14
N PRO A 219 -20.87 18.15 0.26
CA PRO A 219 -21.64 19.15 1.01
C PRO A 219 -23.01 19.47 0.42
N GLN A 220 -23.24 19.17 -0.87
CA GLN A 220 -24.52 19.35 -1.54
C GLN A 220 -25.44 18.11 -1.45
N GLY A 221 -24.97 17.03 -0.81
CA GLY A 221 -25.73 15.80 -0.57
C GLY A 221 -25.25 14.61 -1.40
N ASP A 222 -25.71 13.43 -0.99
CA ASP A 222 -25.21 12.13 -1.46
C ASP A 222 -25.34 11.95 -2.97
N GLN A 223 -26.47 12.35 -3.58
CA GLN A 223 -26.69 12.20 -5.02
C GLN A 223 -25.70 13.01 -5.85
N VAL A 224 -25.35 14.22 -5.40
CA VAL A 224 -24.37 15.06 -6.10
C VAL A 224 -22.98 14.44 -6.00
N GLY A 225 -22.59 13.98 -4.80
CA GLY A 225 -21.31 13.29 -4.61
C GLY A 225 -21.22 12.00 -5.42
N ALA A 226 -22.32 11.25 -5.55
CA ALA A 226 -22.36 10.04 -6.36
C ALA A 226 -22.17 10.33 -7.86
N VAL A 227 -22.76 11.40 -8.40
CA VAL A 227 -22.49 11.85 -9.78
C VAL A 227 -21.02 12.19 -9.97
N TYR A 228 -20.42 12.96 -9.06
CA TYR A 228 -19.02 13.36 -9.13
C TYR A 228 -18.07 12.16 -9.10
N ALA A 229 -18.23 11.28 -8.12
CA ALA A 229 -17.45 10.05 -8.03
C ALA A 229 -17.60 9.19 -9.29
N THR A 230 -18.82 8.92 -9.74
CA THR A 230 -19.07 8.03 -10.89
C THR A 230 -18.45 8.57 -12.18
N VAL A 231 -18.60 9.86 -12.46
CA VAL A 231 -18.08 10.44 -13.70
C VAL A 231 -16.56 10.43 -13.73
N ALA A 232 -15.89 10.76 -12.61
CA ALA A 232 -14.43 10.64 -12.51
C ALA A 232 -13.97 9.19 -12.67
N HIS A 233 -14.62 8.25 -11.97
CA HIS A 233 -14.30 6.83 -12.01
C HIS A 233 -14.41 6.24 -13.42
N GLU A 234 -15.54 6.47 -14.10
CA GLU A 234 -15.78 5.88 -15.42
C GLU A 234 -14.97 6.59 -16.52
N LEU A 235 -14.73 7.90 -16.39
CA LEU A 235 -13.80 8.58 -17.30
C LEU A 235 -12.39 8.00 -17.17
N LYS A 236 -11.97 7.66 -15.95
CA LYS A 236 -10.68 7.01 -15.72
C LYS A 236 -10.58 5.66 -16.44
N HIS A 237 -11.64 4.85 -16.44
CA HIS A 237 -11.65 3.62 -17.25
C HIS A 237 -11.56 3.87 -18.75
N ALA A 238 -12.19 4.93 -19.26
CA ALA A 238 -12.07 5.32 -20.66
C ALA A 238 -10.62 5.71 -21.02
N ILE A 239 -9.94 6.43 -20.12
CA ILE A 239 -8.51 6.76 -20.22
C ILE A 239 -7.66 5.49 -20.25
N GLN A 240 -7.88 4.57 -19.29
CA GLN A 240 -7.17 3.29 -19.23
C GLN A 240 -7.34 2.49 -20.54
N PHE A 241 -8.56 2.45 -21.10
CA PHE A 241 -8.81 1.84 -22.40
C PHE A 241 -7.99 2.52 -23.50
N ALA A 242 -8.00 3.85 -23.57
CA ALA A 242 -7.25 4.58 -24.57
C ALA A 242 -5.73 4.28 -24.48
N GLN A 243 -5.20 4.06 -23.28
CA GLN A 243 -3.77 3.84 -23.04
C GLN A 243 -3.30 2.46 -23.50
N ASN A 244 -4.00 1.40 -23.15
CA ASN A 244 -3.54 0.03 -23.43
C ASN A 244 -4.65 -0.94 -23.83
N GLU A 245 -5.85 -0.48 -24.20
CA GLU A 245 -7.00 -1.32 -24.55
C GLU A 245 -7.38 -2.29 -23.40
N TRP A 246 -7.18 -1.86 -22.15
CA TRP A 246 -7.28 -2.71 -20.95
C TRP A 246 -6.39 -3.96 -21.00
N ALA A 247 -5.32 -3.93 -21.78
CA ALA A 247 -4.32 -5.00 -21.85
C ALA A 247 -3.27 -4.79 -20.75
N SER A 248 -3.28 -5.65 -19.73
CA SER A 248 -2.28 -5.65 -18.66
C SER A 248 -2.14 -7.08 -18.08
N PRO A 249 -1.01 -7.43 -17.43
CA PRO A 249 -0.83 -8.72 -16.76
C PRO A 249 -1.93 -9.07 -15.74
N SER A 250 -1.88 -10.29 -15.19
CA SER A 250 -2.82 -10.76 -14.16
C SER A 250 -2.95 -9.77 -12.99
N GLY A 251 -4.18 -9.49 -12.56
CA GLY A 251 -4.47 -8.46 -11.54
C GLY A 251 -4.78 -7.08 -12.11
N ALA A 252 -4.72 -6.91 -13.44
CA ALA A 252 -5.08 -5.68 -14.14
C ALA A 252 -6.43 -5.08 -13.71
N PHE A 253 -7.45 -5.91 -13.45
CA PHE A 253 -8.76 -5.43 -13.03
C PHE A 253 -8.71 -4.79 -11.65
N ASP A 254 -8.13 -5.47 -10.65
CA ASP A 254 -8.00 -4.92 -9.30
C ASP A 254 -7.18 -3.63 -9.29
N TRP A 255 -6.13 -3.56 -10.11
CA TRP A 255 -5.35 -2.33 -10.31
C TRP A 255 -6.15 -1.22 -10.98
N ALA A 256 -6.87 -1.53 -12.07
CA ALA A 256 -7.68 -0.58 -12.82
C ALA A 256 -8.82 0.01 -11.98
N GLU A 257 -9.52 -0.83 -11.21
CA GLU A 257 -10.58 -0.41 -10.30
C GLU A 257 -10.05 0.43 -9.14
N MET A 258 -8.91 0.03 -8.55
CA MET A 258 -8.30 0.80 -7.46
C MET A 258 -7.82 2.17 -7.95
N ASP A 259 -7.25 2.23 -9.15
CA ASP A 259 -6.84 3.46 -9.82
C ASP A 259 -8.05 4.32 -10.19
N ALA A 260 -9.13 3.77 -10.74
CA ALA A 260 -10.37 4.51 -10.98
C ALA A 260 -10.98 5.06 -9.68
N THR A 261 -10.96 4.28 -8.60
CA THR A 261 -11.42 4.71 -7.27
C THR A 261 -10.55 5.84 -6.71
N LEU A 262 -9.24 5.82 -6.93
CA LEU A 262 -8.35 6.92 -6.53
C LEU A 262 -8.76 8.24 -7.20
N PHE A 263 -9.17 8.21 -8.47
CA PHE A 263 -9.54 9.43 -9.20
C PHE A 263 -10.87 10.04 -8.75
N GLU A 264 -11.69 9.29 -8.01
CA GLU A 264 -12.82 9.90 -7.27
C GLU A 264 -12.30 10.93 -6.26
N GLU A 265 -11.23 10.60 -5.55
CA GLU A 265 -10.61 11.45 -4.52
C GLU A 265 -9.76 12.57 -5.12
N VAL A 266 -8.92 12.24 -6.11
CA VAL A 266 -8.02 13.22 -6.74
C VAL A 266 -8.81 14.34 -7.43
N VAL A 267 -9.96 14.01 -8.03
CA VAL A 267 -10.82 15.00 -8.68
C VAL A 267 -11.77 15.68 -7.68
N TYR A 268 -12.32 14.94 -6.72
CA TYR A 268 -13.36 15.40 -5.79
C TYR A 268 -13.12 14.97 -4.33
N ASP A 269 -12.09 15.55 -3.71
CA ASP A 269 -11.66 15.35 -2.31
C ASP A 269 -12.76 15.50 -1.24
N ASP A 270 -13.85 16.24 -1.51
CA ASP A 270 -14.95 16.42 -0.56
C ASP A 270 -16.02 15.33 -0.64
N VAL A 271 -15.91 14.37 -1.56
CA VAL A 271 -16.88 13.28 -1.75
C VAL A 271 -16.62 12.12 -0.80
N ASN A 272 -15.38 11.66 -0.64
CA ASN A 272 -15.01 10.53 0.25
C ASN A 272 -15.91 9.28 0.11
N ASP A 273 -16.42 8.96 -1.09
CA ASP A 273 -17.27 7.77 -1.29
C ASP A 273 -16.52 6.49 -0.90
N TYR A 274 -15.19 6.50 -1.09
CA TYR A 274 -14.32 5.38 -0.79
C TYR A 274 -14.28 4.97 0.69
N TYR A 275 -14.72 5.84 1.60
CA TYR A 275 -14.89 5.49 3.01
C TYR A 275 -15.76 4.26 3.20
N ASN A 276 -16.77 4.05 2.34
CA ASN A 276 -17.63 2.87 2.38
C ASN A 276 -16.89 1.56 2.05
N TYR A 277 -15.69 1.64 1.46
CA TYR A 277 -14.88 0.48 1.06
C TYR A 277 -13.74 0.18 2.03
N ILE A 278 -13.30 1.18 2.81
CA ILE A 278 -12.28 0.98 3.84
C ILE A 278 -12.91 0.79 5.23
N LYS A 279 -14.16 1.22 5.43
CA LYS A 279 -14.92 1.10 6.70
C LYS A 279 -16.17 0.25 6.51
N ASN A 280 -16.69 -0.31 7.60
CA ASN A 280 -18.05 -0.89 7.61
C ASN A 280 -19.13 0.21 7.62
N GLY A 281 -19.17 1.02 6.55
CA GLY A 281 -20.01 2.19 6.37
C GLY A 281 -19.32 3.51 6.74
N LEU A 282 -19.77 4.59 6.09
CA LEU A 282 -19.19 5.94 6.12
C LEU A 282 -18.69 6.44 7.49
N ASN A 283 -19.51 6.29 8.54
CA ASN A 283 -19.26 6.81 9.89
C ASN A 283 -18.66 5.77 10.86
N SER A 284 -18.33 4.58 10.38
CA SER A 284 -17.80 3.51 11.21
C SER A 284 -16.30 3.70 11.49
N SER A 285 -15.88 3.37 12.71
CA SER A 285 -14.46 3.23 13.06
C SER A 285 -13.93 1.82 12.79
N ASP A 286 -14.81 0.88 12.45
CA ASP A 286 -14.47 -0.52 12.19
C ASP A 286 -14.09 -0.67 10.72
N PRO A 287 -12.96 -1.33 10.42
CA PRO A 287 -12.51 -1.50 9.06
C PRO A 287 -13.39 -2.49 8.29
N TYR A 288 -13.58 -2.23 6.99
CA TYR A 288 -14.27 -3.15 6.09
C TYR A 288 -13.48 -4.44 5.95
N SER A 289 -14.16 -5.60 5.97
CA SER A 289 -13.50 -6.91 6.12
C SER A 289 -12.54 -7.28 5.00
N ALA A 290 -12.63 -6.65 3.83
CA ALA A 290 -11.69 -6.87 2.74
C ALA A 290 -10.55 -5.86 2.71
N SER A 291 -10.69 -4.72 3.41
CA SER A 291 -9.72 -3.62 3.37
C SER A 291 -8.38 -3.99 3.99
N ILE A 292 -7.35 -3.26 3.57
CA ILE A 292 -5.98 -3.32 4.14
C ILE A 292 -5.97 -3.01 5.64
N PHE A 293 -6.95 -2.26 6.14
CA PHE A 293 -7.09 -2.02 7.58
C PHE A 293 -7.60 -3.26 8.31
N PHE A 294 -8.49 -4.07 7.72
CA PHE A 294 -9.00 -5.26 8.39
C PHE A 294 -8.03 -6.44 8.30
N ALA A 295 -7.47 -6.68 7.11
CA ALA A 295 -6.56 -7.80 6.87
C ALA A 295 -5.30 -7.29 6.16
N PRO A 296 -4.40 -6.57 6.87
CA PRO A 296 -3.14 -6.11 6.28
C PRO A 296 -2.29 -7.27 5.73
N GLU A 297 -2.52 -8.50 6.19
CA GLU A 297 -1.85 -9.71 5.72
C GLU A 297 -2.39 -10.26 4.39
N ASP A 298 -3.50 -9.72 3.89
CA ASP A 298 -4.02 -9.99 2.56
C ASP A 298 -3.39 -9.05 1.53
N GLY A 299 -2.88 -9.63 0.44
CA GLY A 299 -2.10 -8.92 -0.56
C GLY A 299 -2.89 -7.85 -1.31
N THR A 300 -2.24 -6.72 -1.58
CA THR A 300 -2.71 -5.71 -2.53
C THR A 300 -2.25 -6.04 -3.96
N PRO A 301 -3.00 -5.68 -5.01
CA PRO A 301 -4.23 -4.89 -5.00
C PRO A 301 -5.47 -5.74 -4.71
N GLY A 302 -6.57 -5.07 -4.40
CA GLY A 302 -7.87 -5.70 -4.20
C GLY A 302 -9.01 -4.76 -4.60
N ALA A 303 -8.85 -3.99 -5.68
CA ALA A 303 -9.82 -2.99 -6.09
C ALA A 303 -10.11 -1.90 -5.02
N TYR A 304 -11.35 -1.46 -4.92
CA TYR A 304 -11.80 -0.30 -4.16
C TYR A 304 -11.46 -0.33 -2.66
N TRP A 305 -11.49 -1.51 -2.01
CA TRP A 305 -11.19 -1.61 -0.57
C TRP A 305 -9.69 -1.48 -0.23
N HIS A 306 -8.83 -1.39 -1.25
CA HIS A 306 -7.40 -1.13 -1.10
C HIS A 306 -6.99 0.27 -1.58
N VAL A 307 -7.92 1.16 -1.96
CA VAL A 307 -7.58 2.48 -2.53
C VAL A 307 -6.69 3.34 -1.64
N SER A 308 -6.78 3.21 -0.31
CA SER A 308 -5.89 3.92 0.62
C SER A 308 -4.40 3.60 0.42
N TRP A 309 -4.09 2.44 -0.17
CA TRP A 309 -2.75 2.10 -0.62
C TRP A 309 -2.27 3.04 -1.73
N MET A 310 -3.12 3.39 -2.69
CA MET A 310 -2.79 4.36 -3.75
C MET A 310 -2.82 5.79 -3.24
N ILE A 311 -3.78 6.14 -2.38
CA ILE A 311 -3.86 7.47 -1.76
C ILE A 311 -2.54 7.83 -1.07
N PHE A 312 -1.90 6.86 -0.40
CA PHE A 312 -0.57 7.08 0.18
C PHE A 312 0.44 7.58 -0.85
N TYR A 313 0.52 6.97 -2.04
CA TYR A 313 1.47 7.37 -3.06
C TYR A 313 1.11 8.73 -3.67
N SER A 314 -0.17 9.06 -3.81
CA SER A 314 -0.64 10.40 -4.18
C SER A 314 -0.24 11.46 -3.16
N GLU A 315 -0.57 11.25 -1.88
CA GLU A 315 -0.25 12.22 -0.82
C GLU A 315 1.26 12.39 -0.61
N TYR A 316 2.04 11.32 -0.77
CA TYR A 316 3.49 11.34 -0.48
C TYR A 316 4.34 11.78 -1.68
N PHE A 317 4.01 11.36 -2.91
CA PHE A 317 4.80 11.65 -4.12
C PHE A 317 4.14 12.63 -5.10
N GLY A 318 2.88 12.99 -4.89
CA GLY A 318 2.07 13.81 -5.80
C GLY A 318 1.36 13.00 -6.89
N ASP A 319 0.20 13.50 -7.34
CA ASP A 319 -0.68 12.82 -8.29
C ASP A 319 -0.06 12.60 -9.68
N GLU A 320 0.95 13.40 -10.06
CA GLU A 320 1.67 13.21 -11.33
C GLU A 320 2.38 11.86 -11.40
N LEU A 321 2.63 11.19 -10.27
CA LEU A 321 3.16 9.83 -10.24
C LEU A 321 2.29 8.88 -11.06
N TRP A 322 0.98 8.97 -10.97
CA TRP A 322 0.07 8.04 -11.64
C TRP A 322 0.06 8.24 -13.16
N SER A 323 0.20 9.49 -13.62
CA SER A 323 0.36 9.78 -15.05
C SER A 323 1.66 9.16 -15.59
N ASP A 324 2.77 9.29 -14.86
CA ASP A 324 4.05 8.68 -15.23
C ASP A 324 3.98 7.14 -15.26
N VAL A 325 3.33 6.53 -14.25
CA VAL A 325 3.10 5.08 -14.17
C VAL A 325 2.36 4.59 -15.43
N TRP A 326 1.24 5.23 -15.77
CA TRP A 326 0.45 4.80 -16.91
C TRP A 326 1.12 5.09 -18.26
N GLN A 327 1.89 6.17 -18.39
CA GLN A 327 2.72 6.40 -19.58
C GLN A 327 3.80 5.32 -19.75
N MET A 328 4.38 4.83 -18.64
CA MET A 328 5.33 3.71 -18.68
C MET A 328 4.63 2.41 -19.11
N ILE A 329 3.44 2.13 -18.56
CA ILE A 329 2.62 0.97 -18.93
C ILE A 329 2.24 1.02 -20.41
N GLU A 330 1.80 2.16 -20.94
CA GLU A 330 1.49 2.35 -22.38
C GLU A 330 2.73 2.11 -23.26
N GLY A 331 3.92 2.51 -22.81
CA GLY A 331 5.17 2.22 -23.52
C GLY A 331 5.62 0.76 -23.44
N GLN A 332 5.16 0.04 -22.42
CA GLN A 332 5.58 -1.31 -22.04
C GLN A 332 4.38 -2.13 -21.55
N ASN A 333 3.44 -2.46 -22.45
CA ASN A 333 2.11 -3.06 -22.19
C ASN A 333 2.05 -4.35 -21.33
N ASN A 334 3.16 -4.83 -20.79
CA ASN A 334 3.23 -6.00 -19.90
C ASN A 334 3.62 -5.67 -18.45
N LEU A 335 3.83 -4.39 -18.09
CA LEU A 335 4.14 -4.01 -16.70
C LEU A 335 2.86 -3.92 -15.85
N SER A 336 2.92 -4.42 -14.63
CA SER A 336 1.94 -4.09 -13.59
C SER A 336 2.26 -2.74 -12.94
N ILE A 337 1.30 -2.19 -12.18
CA ILE A 337 1.50 -0.92 -11.46
C ILE A 337 2.65 -1.02 -10.45
N ASP A 338 2.76 -2.12 -9.71
CA ASP A 338 3.86 -2.33 -8.75
C ASP A 338 5.22 -2.38 -9.45
N GLU A 339 5.33 -3.06 -10.61
CA GLU A 339 6.56 -3.09 -11.40
C GLU A 339 6.94 -1.70 -11.93
N ALA A 340 5.96 -0.92 -12.40
CA ALA A 340 6.20 0.46 -12.83
C ALA A 340 6.68 1.37 -11.68
N LEU A 341 6.15 1.17 -10.45
CA LEU A 341 6.59 1.91 -9.27
C LEU A 341 8.04 1.58 -8.89
N VAL A 342 8.46 0.31 -8.99
CA VAL A 342 9.86 -0.10 -8.76
C VAL A 342 10.83 0.69 -9.65
N ASP A 343 10.45 0.93 -10.91
CA ASP A 343 11.28 1.66 -11.86
C ASP A 343 11.22 3.19 -11.69
N LEU A 344 10.06 3.74 -11.30
CA LEU A 344 9.84 5.19 -11.25
C LEU A 344 10.23 5.86 -9.93
N LEU A 345 9.96 5.22 -8.79
CA LEU A 345 10.15 5.83 -7.47
C LEU A 345 11.61 6.24 -7.17
N PRO A 346 12.66 5.52 -7.60
CA PRO A 346 14.04 5.98 -7.40
C PRO A 346 14.31 7.37 -7.98
N GLY A 347 13.63 7.74 -9.08
CA GLY A 347 13.70 9.08 -9.67
C GLY A 347 13.03 10.18 -8.83
N ARG A 348 12.20 9.77 -7.86
CA ARG A 348 11.45 10.63 -6.92
C ARG A 348 12.04 10.62 -5.50
N GLY A 349 13.15 9.91 -5.28
CA GLY A 349 13.98 10.01 -4.08
C GLY A 349 13.79 8.92 -3.03
N GLU A 350 12.96 7.91 -3.28
CA GLU A 350 12.77 6.74 -2.40
C GLU A 350 12.59 5.48 -3.26
N ASP A 351 13.01 4.31 -2.78
CA ASP A 351 12.76 3.05 -3.48
C ASP A 351 11.36 2.47 -3.15
N PHE A 352 10.91 1.50 -3.95
CA PHE A 352 9.60 0.89 -3.75
C PHE A 352 9.51 0.16 -2.41
N GLU A 353 10.57 -0.53 -2.01
CA GLU A 353 10.61 -1.33 -0.79
C GLU A 353 10.42 -0.47 0.46
N THR A 354 11.11 0.67 0.54
CA THR A 354 11.00 1.63 1.65
C THR A 354 9.62 2.28 1.66
N SER A 355 9.14 2.74 0.51
CA SER A 355 7.82 3.37 0.39
C SER A 355 6.67 2.40 0.69
N PHE A 356 6.82 1.11 0.34
CA PHE A 356 5.85 0.07 0.65
C PHE A 356 5.75 -0.18 2.17
N VAL A 357 6.88 -0.24 2.88
CA VAL A 357 6.87 -0.33 4.36
C VAL A 357 6.22 0.91 4.98
N ARG A 358 6.55 2.09 4.46
CA ARG A 358 5.99 3.38 4.88
C ARG A 358 4.49 3.46 4.68
N ASN A 359 3.99 2.99 3.54
CA ASN A 359 2.57 2.87 3.24
C ASN A 359 1.84 2.12 4.36
N HIS A 360 2.36 0.96 4.75
CA HIS A 360 1.79 0.19 5.85
C HIS A 360 1.95 0.86 7.22
N LEU A 361 3.01 1.65 7.47
CA LEU A 361 3.13 2.47 8.67
C LEU A 361 2.07 3.58 8.75
N TRP A 362 1.68 4.18 7.62
CA TRP A 362 0.58 5.15 7.57
C TRP A 362 -0.76 4.50 7.89
N HIS A 363 -1.01 3.29 7.38
CA HIS A 363 -2.19 2.49 7.73
C HIS A 363 -2.20 2.11 9.22
N PHE A 364 -1.05 1.74 9.78
CA PHE A 364 -0.92 1.52 11.23
C PHE A 364 -1.26 2.80 12.01
N ALA A 365 -0.75 3.94 11.58
CA ALA A 365 -0.94 5.26 12.17
C ALA A 365 -2.27 5.92 11.80
N SER A 366 -3.33 5.14 11.62
CA SER A 366 -4.67 5.63 11.28
C SER A 366 -5.68 5.41 12.41
N GLY A 367 -6.84 6.06 12.31
CA GLY A 367 -7.88 6.08 13.32
C GLY A 367 -7.37 6.63 14.64
N SER A 368 -7.61 5.88 15.72
CA SER A 368 -7.16 6.25 17.07
C SER A 368 -5.64 6.27 17.25
N ARG A 369 -4.89 5.78 16.25
CA ARG A 369 -3.42 5.83 16.21
C ARG A 369 -2.84 6.99 15.40
N GLY A 370 -3.68 7.87 14.85
CA GLY A 370 -3.24 9.05 14.08
C GLY A 370 -2.31 10.02 14.79
N GLY A 371 -2.12 9.87 16.11
CA GLY A 371 -1.30 10.78 16.91
C GLY A 371 -1.81 12.22 16.87
N GLN A 372 -0.97 13.16 17.29
CA GLN A 372 -1.24 14.61 17.17
C GLN A 372 -0.23 15.31 16.23
N ASP A 373 0.75 14.55 15.74
CA ASP A 373 1.76 15.02 14.80
C ASP A 373 1.25 14.98 13.36
N ASN A 374 1.99 15.55 12.41
CA ASN A 374 1.65 15.57 10.98
C ASN A 374 1.99 14.25 10.25
N TYR A 375 2.38 13.19 10.98
CA TYR A 375 2.72 11.90 10.39
C TYR A 375 1.48 11.13 9.89
N GLY A 376 1.55 10.52 8.70
CA GLY A 376 0.47 9.70 8.14
C GLY A 376 -0.44 10.47 7.18
N PHE A 377 -1.55 9.83 6.79
CA PHE A 377 -2.55 10.40 5.88
C PHE A 377 -3.09 11.74 6.38
N GLY A 378 -3.44 12.64 5.46
CA GLY A 378 -4.13 13.90 5.76
C GLY A 378 -5.40 13.66 6.57
N GLU A 379 -6.16 12.63 6.20
CA GLU A 379 -7.43 12.26 6.82
C GLU A 379 -7.33 11.11 7.83
N LYS A 380 -6.13 10.78 8.31
CA LYS A 380 -5.88 9.60 9.19
C LYS A 380 -6.85 9.43 10.36
N LEU A 381 -7.39 10.51 10.92
CA LEU A 381 -8.35 10.44 12.04
C LEU A 381 -9.76 10.00 11.61
N GLN A 382 -10.10 10.16 10.33
CA GLN A 382 -11.33 9.64 9.76
C GLN A 382 -11.19 8.16 9.40
N TYR A 383 -9.99 7.66 9.13
CA TYR A 383 -9.76 6.27 8.75
C TYR A 383 -10.02 5.30 9.92
N PRO A 384 -10.37 4.03 9.64
CA PRO A 384 -10.56 3.04 10.69
C PRO A 384 -9.23 2.65 11.35
N ASN A 385 -9.31 1.97 12.50
CA ASN A 385 -8.12 1.36 13.08
C ASN A 385 -7.74 0.12 12.28
N ALA A 386 -6.49 0.03 11.83
CA ALA A 386 -5.99 -1.22 11.29
C ALA A 386 -5.99 -2.33 12.36
N ASN A 387 -6.22 -3.59 11.97
CA ASN A 387 -6.12 -4.73 12.85
C ASN A 387 -4.64 -5.04 13.16
N LEU A 388 -4.42 -5.62 14.34
CA LEU A 388 -3.11 -6.05 14.79
C LEU A 388 -3.02 -7.57 14.78
N GLU A 389 -1.84 -8.09 14.45
CA GLU A 389 -1.49 -9.48 14.76
C GLU A 389 -1.46 -9.68 16.28
N ALA A 390 -0.79 -8.76 16.99
CA ALA A 390 -0.75 -8.77 18.45
C ALA A 390 -0.50 -7.39 19.05
N LYS A 391 -0.95 -7.21 20.30
CA LYS A 391 -0.65 -6.08 21.17
C LYS A 391 -0.03 -6.57 22.47
N PHE A 392 1.04 -5.92 22.90
CA PHE A 392 1.76 -6.24 24.13
C PHE A 392 1.79 -5.04 25.08
N ASN A 393 1.63 -5.32 26.38
CA ASN A 393 1.69 -4.30 27.45
C ASN A 393 3.05 -4.30 28.18
N SER A 394 4.05 -4.92 27.57
CA SER A 394 5.46 -4.93 27.98
C SER A 394 6.31 -5.45 26.82
N VAL A 395 7.60 -5.15 26.81
CA VAL A 395 8.52 -5.68 25.79
C VAL A 395 8.62 -7.21 25.92
N PRO A 396 8.33 -7.98 24.84
CA PRO A 396 8.47 -9.44 24.85
C PRO A 396 9.88 -9.91 25.21
N GLU A 397 9.99 -10.96 26.03
CA GLU A 397 11.29 -11.53 26.42
C GLU A 397 11.83 -12.54 25.41
N GLU A 398 10.93 -13.20 24.66
CA GLU A 398 11.28 -14.21 23.66
C GLU A 398 10.98 -13.71 22.24
N ALA A 399 11.65 -14.31 21.26
CA ALA A 399 11.34 -14.06 19.85
C ALA A 399 9.90 -14.51 19.55
N LEU A 400 9.19 -13.71 18.76
CA LEU A 400 7.81 -13.96 18.40
C LEU A 400 7.76 -14.63 17.02
N GLU A 401 7.12 -15.78 16.95
CA GLU A 401 6.77 -16.40 15.67
C GLU A 401 5.71 -15.55 14.97
N VAL A 402 5.97 -15.21 13.71
CA VAL A 402 5.06 -14.41 12.88
C VAL A 402 4.50 -15.29 11.78
N ASN A 403 3.17 -15.27 11.62
CA ASN A 403 2.49 -16.00 10.56
C ASN A 403 2.99 -15.57 9.17
N PHE A 404 2.89 -16.48 8.19
CA PHE A 404 3.30 -16.19 6.80
C PHE A 404 2.65 -14.90 6.28
N ILE A 405 3.36 -14.14 5.45
CA ILE A 405 2.84 -12.90 4.87
C ILE A 405 2.68 -13.14 3.36
N ARG A 406 1.50 -12.83 2.82
CA ARG A 406 1.21 -12.96 1.39
C ARG A 406 2.04 -11.96 0.58
N PRO A 407 2.16 -12.14 -0.76
CA PRO A 407 2.76 -11.11 -1.60
C PRO A 407 2.06 -9.76 -1.40
N LEU A 408 2.83 -8.67 -1.40
CA LEU A 408 2.36 -7.30 -1.21
C LEU A 408 1.43 -7.15 0.00
N ALA A 409 1.85 -7.63 1.15
CA ALA A 409 1.08 -7.59 2.39
C ALA A 409 1.98 -7.31 3.61
N ALA A 410 1.39 -7.13 4.79
CA ALA A 410 2.12 -6.89 6.03
C ALA A 410 1.43 -7.47 7.28
N ARG A 411 2.15 -7.45 8.41
CA ARG A 411 1.61 -7.75 9.74
C ARG A 411 2.01 -6.68 10.73
N TYR A 412 1.07 -6.32 11.60
CA TYR A 412 1.19 -5.19 12.51
C TYR A 412 1.24 -5.63 13.97
N PHE A 413 2.13 -5.01 14.75
CA PHE A 413 2.25 -5.24 16.18
C PHE A 413 2.28 -3.89 16.92
N GLU A 414 1.76 -3.88 18.15
CA GLU A 414 1.84 -2.72 19.03
C GLU A 414 2.45 -3.13 20.37
N ILE A 415 3.43 -2.36 20.85
CA ILE A 415 4.11 -2.59 22.12
C ILE A 415 3.98 -1.32 22.97
N GLU A 416 3.31 -1.44 24.10
CA GLU A 416 3.26 -0.43 25.15
C GLU A 416 4.28 -0.82 26.22
N PRO A 417 5.36 -0.05 26.46
CA PRO A 417 6.36 -0.38 27.46
C PRO A 417 5.78 -0.34 28.88
N SER A 418 6.25 -1.28 29.70
CA SER A 418 5.99 -1.30 31.14
C SER A 418 7.08 -0.55 31.90
N ALA A 419 6.84 -0.25 33.19
CA ALA A 419 7.78 0.50 34.02
C ALA A 419 9.16 -0.16 34.25
N GLY A 420 9.33 -1.44 33.87
CA GLY A 420 10.62 -2.14 33.93
C GLY A 420 11.22 -2.44 32.55
N ASP A 421 10.61 -1.93 31.48
CA ASP A 421 11.19 -1.97 30.15
C ASP A 421 12.13 -0.77 30.00
N ASP A 422 13.40 -1.01 30.29
CA ASP A 422 14.46 -0.01 30.25
C ASP A 422 15.37 -0.23 29.03
N GLY A 423 16.15 0.78 28.68
CA GLY A 423 17.17 0.69 27.64
C GLY A 423 16.65 1.04 26.25
N PHE A 424 17.51 0.83 25.25
CA PHE A 424 17.24 1.23 23.87
C PHE A 424 16.27 0.27 23.19
N ILE A 425 15.45 0.84 22.31
CA ILE A 425 14.54 0.09 21.45
C ILE A 425 15.38 -0.55 20.35
N GLU A 426 15.36 -1.87 20.27
CA GLU A 426 16.01 -2.64 19.21
C GLU A 426 14.97 -3.56 18.58
N VAL A 427 14.82 -3.50 17.26
CA VAL A 427 13.85 -4.36 16.56
C VAL A 427 14.55 -5.03 15.40
N ALA A 428 14.48 -6.35 15.34
CA ALA A 428 14.96 -7.14 14.22
C ALA A 428 13.90 -8.13 13.77
N VAL A 429 13.96 -8.50 12.49
CA VAL A 429 13.14 -9.57 11.94
C VAL A 429 14.06 -10.55 11.22
N ASP A 430 14.02 -11.80 11.66
CA ASP A 430 14.63 -12.93 10.96
C ASP A 430 13.62 -13.53 9.98
N PHE A 431 14.10 -13.99 8.82
CA PHE A 431 13.25 -14.53 7.76
C PHE A 431 14.01 -15.47 6.82
N ASP A 432 13.26 -16.33 6.12
CA ASP A 432 13.80 -17.22 5.08
C ASP A 432 13.75 -16.63 3.65
N SER A 433 13.07 -15.48 3.48
CA SER A 433 12.78 -14.83 2.21
C SER A 433 13.51 -13.51 2.05
N THR A 434 14.09 -13.24 0.89
CA THR A 434 14.93 -12.04 0.66
C THR A 434 14.16 -10.74 0.47
N GLN A 435 12.85 -10.65 0.74
CA GLN A 435 12.02 -9.47 0.41
C GLN A 435 11.13 -8.99 1.57
N VAL A 436 11.71 -8.94 2.78
CA VAL A 436 11.04 -8.44 3.99
C VAL A 436 11.48 -7.03 4.32
N GLY A 437 10.52 -6.15 4.59
CA GLY A 437 10.74 -4.81 5.13
C GLY A 437 10.28 -4.73 6.58
N LEU A 438 10.99 -3.95 7.39
CA LEU A 438 10.68 -3.68 8.79
C LEU A 438 10.49 -2.18 8.99
N GLY A 439 9.29 -1.79 9.41
CA GLY A 439 8.95 -0.44 9.83
C GLY A 439 8.74 -0.40 11.35
N VAL A 440 9.31 0.60 12.00
CA VAL A 440 9.14 0.88 13.43
C VAL A 440 8.64 2.31 13.57
N LEU A 441 7.51 2.49 14.24
CA LEU A 441 6.92 3.81 14.52
C LEU A 441 6.91 4.07 16.01
N LEU A 442 7.70 5.06 16.44
CA LEU A 442 7.86 5.47 17.81
C LEU A 442 6.87 6.59 18.14
N TYR A 443 5.98 6.35 19.09
CA TYR A 443 5.08 7.36 19.64
C TYR A 443 5.75 7.97 20.85
N MET A 444 6.35 9.13 20.69
CA MET A 444 7.17 9.78 21.71
C MET A 444 6.29 10.37 22.82
N ASN A 445 6.77 10.38 24.06
CA ASN A 445 6.06 10.95 25.21
C ASN A 445 5.74 12.45 25.08
N ASN A 446 6.42 13.15 24.17
CA ASN A 446 6.15 14.55 23.86
C ASN A 446 5.03 14.73 22.79
N GLY A 447 4.42 13.65 22.32
CA GLY A 447 3.38 13.63 21.29
C GLY A 447 3.89 13.55 19.85
N GLY A 448 5.21 13.63 19.63
CA GLY A 448 5.82 13.47 18.31
C GLY A 448 5.85 12.02 17.85
N MET A 449 5.91 11.81 16.53
CA MET A 449 6.02 10.48 15.95
C MET A 449 7.31 10.38 15.14
N THR A 450 8.04 9.28 15.32
CA THR A 450 9.30 9.04 14.58
C THR A 450 9.28 7.66 13.99
N GLU A 451 9.40 7.58 12.67
CA GLU A 451 9.54 6.33 11.96
C GLU A 451 11.00 5.93 11.77
N LEU A 452 11.22 4.64 11.63
CA LEU A 452 12.48 4.03 11.25
C LEU A 452 12.16 2.86 10.33
N ILE A 453 12.82 2.77 9.17
CA ILE A 453 12.57 1.73 8.16
C ILE A 453 13.89 1.05 7.79
N ALA A 454 13.86 -0.27 7.65
CA ALA A 454 14.94 -1.06 7.07
C ALA A 454 14.37 -2.13 6.14
N THR A 455 15.07 -2.40 5.03
CA THR A 455 14.67 -3.38 4.01
C THR A 455 15.70 -4.50 3.89
N GLY A 456 15.21 -5.68 3.49
CA GLY A 456 15.87 -6.97 3.66
C GLY A 456 16.40 -7.61 2.40
N GLU A 457 16.61 -6.82 1.32
CA GLU A 457 17.00 -7.40 0.04
C GLU A 457 18.32 -8.18 0.15
N ASN A 458 18.28 -9.48 -0.18
CA ASN A 458 19.41 -10.39 -0.08
C ASN A 458 20.01 -10.54 1.35
N LYS A 459 19.23 -10.24 2.40
CA LYS A 459 19.59 -10.45 3.80
C LYS A 459 18.92 -11.71 4.36
N SER A 460 19.30 -12.12 5.57
CA SER A 460 18.59 -13.14 6.39
C SER A 460 17.99 -12.56 7.67
N GLN A 461 18.28 -11.28 7.93
CA GLN A 461 17.73 -10.49 9.00
C GLN A 461 17.72 -9.02 8.57
N VAL A 462 16.67 -8.30 8.93
CA VAL A 462 16.67 -6.84 8.96
C VAL A 462 16.71 -6.36 10.39
N TYR A 463 17.48 -5.32 10.64
CA TYR A 463 17.58 -4.69 11.96
C TYR A 463 17.41 -3.18 11.83
N VAL A 464 16.55 -2.62 12.69
CA VAL A 464 16.34 -1.18 12.80
C VAL A 464 17.03 -0.69 14.08
N PRO A 465 18.16 0.05 13.97
CA PRO A 465 18.78 0.68 15.13
C PRO A 465 17.94 1.88 15.60
N SER A 466 17.74 2.01 16.90
CA SER A 466 17.17 3.21 17.51
C SER A 466 18.13 3.82 18.53
N GLU A 467 18.13 5.15 18.58
CA GLU A 467 18.74 5.95 19.65
C GLU A 467 17.73 6.31 20.73
N VAL A 468 16.47 5.88 20.59
CA VAL A 468 15.38 6.14 21.53
C VAL A 468 15.27 5.01 22.54
N THR A 469 15.06 5.38 23.80
CA THR A 469 14.84 4.44 24.90
C THR A 469 13.35 4.16 25.13
N TRP A 470 13.05 3.01 25.74
CA TRP A 470 11.68 2.63 26.09
C TRP A 470 11.00 3.63 27.02
N GLN A 471 11.75 4.39 27.82
CA GLN A 471 11.22 5.42 28.71
C GLN A 471 10.85 6.73 27.99
N GLU A 472 11.23 6.89 26.73
CA GLU A 472 10.96 8.09 25.92
C GLU A 472 9.70 7.96 25.06
N VAL A 473 9.10 6.76 25.00
CA VAL A 473 7.94 6.46 24.16
C VAL A 473 6.73 6.06 25.00
N GLU A 474 5.54 6.42 24.51
CA GLU A 474 4.26 5.92 25.00
C GLU A 474 3.99 4.52 24.46
N LYS A 475 4.34 4.28 23.20
CA LYS A 475 4.20 2.99 22.51
C LYS A 475 5.06 2.91 21.25
N VAL A 476 5.21 1.69 20.74
CA VAL A 476 5.91 1.39 19.49
C VAL A 476 5.00 0.57 18.58
N GLY A 477 4.78 1.04 17.36
CA GLY A 477 4.22 0.26 16.27
C GLY A 477 5.30 -0.47 15.50
N VAL A 478 5.08 -1.73 15.16
CA VAL A 478 5.99 -2.51 14.32
C VAL A 478 5.20 -3.06 13.13
N VAL A 479 5.72 -2.81 11.93
CA VAL A 479 5.19 -3.31 10.66
C VAL A 479 6.23 -4.23 10.05
N ILE A 480 5.82 -5.46 9.74
CA ILE A 480 6.64 -6.40 8.97
C ILE A 480 5.96 -6.58 7.63
N ALA A 481 6.58 -6.12 6.55
CA ALA A 481 5.99 -6.09 5.21
C ALA A 481 6.71 -7.07 4.27
N ASN A 482 5.96 -7.76 3.43
CA ASN A 482 6.46 -8.52 2.30
C ASN A 482 6.18 -7.72 1.03
N TYR A 483 7.20 -7.03 0.53
CA TYR A 483 7.11 -6.24 -0.70
C TYR A 483 7.33 -7.09 -1.96
N SER A 484 7.45 -8.42 -1.82
CA SER A 484 7.44 -9.33 -2.98
C SER A 484 6.08 -9.36 -3.65
N ASN A 485 6.05 -9.33 -4.98
CA ASN A 485 4.82 -9.51 -5.76
C ASN A 485 4.49 -10.98 -6.10
N SER A 486 5.39 -11.92 -5.79
CA SER A 486 5.24 -13.32 -6.21
C SER A 486 5.51 -14.35 -5.11
N GLY A 487 6.35 -14.03 -4.13
CA GLY A 487 6.70 -14.92 -3.03
C GLY A 487 5.91 -14.60 -1.76
N SER A 488 5.37 -15.61 -1.07
CA SER A 488 5.01 -15.46 0.35
C SER A 488 6.24 -15.71 1.23
N THR A 489 6.31 -15.04 2.37
CA THR A 489 7.36 -15.23 3.38
C THR A 489 6.96 -16.33 4.36
N ARG A 490 7.93 -17.12 4.85
CA ARG A 490 7.71 -18.14 5.90
C ARG A 490 8.80 -18.02 6.97
N GLU A 491 8.61 -18.73 8.07
CA GLU A 491 9.61 -18.81 9.16
C GLU A 491 10.11 -17.44 9.62
N ILE A 492 9.17 -16.51 9.87
CA ILE A 492 9.47 -15.14 10.26
C ILE A 492 9.50 -15.06 11.79
N GLN A 493 10.57 -14.48 12.34
CA GLN A 493 10.67 -14.23 13.78
C GLN A 493 10.92 -12.76 14.06
N LEU A 494 10.06 -12.15 14.87
CA LEU A 494 10.22 -10.79 15.37
C LEU A 494 10.97 -10.80 16.70
N LEU A 495 12.08 -10.06 16.77
CA LEU A 495 12.89 -9.89 17.96
C LEU A 495 12.83 -8.44 18.42
N ILE A 496 12.54 -8.25 19.71
CA ILE A 496 12.45 -6.93 20.34
C ILE A 496 13.38 -6.89 21.55
N GLY A 497 14.31 -5.95 21.55
CA GLY A 497 15.34 -5.81 22.58
C GLY A 497 15.01 -4.74 23.62
N LYS A 498 15.52 -4.97 24.83
CA LYS A 498 15.55 -4.03 25.95
C LYS A 498 16.78 -4.29 26.83
N GLU A 499 17.02 -3.45 27.83
CA GLU A 499 18.05 -3.72 28.84
C GLU A 499 17.81 -5.08 29.52
N GLY A 500 18.87 -5.90 29.60
CA GLY A 500 18.79 -7.27 30.11
C GLY A 500 18.26 -8.31 29.11
N ASN A 501 17.68 -7.89 27.97
CA ASN A 501 17.25 -8.77 26.87
C ASN A 501 17.82 -8.26 25.53
N THR A 502 19.07 -8.61 25.25
CA THR A 502 19.74 -8.20 24.01
C THR A 502 19.45 -9.18 22.88
N ILE A 503 19.05 -8.65 21.72
CA ILE A 503 18.80 -9.47 20.52
C ILE A 503 20.12 -9.75 19.77
N THR A 504 20.15 -10.85 19.00
CA THR A 504 21.31 -11.17 18.15
C THR A 504 21.18 -10.46 16.81
N ILE A 505 21.99 -9.43 16.59
CA ILE A 505 22.07 -8.72 15.32
C ILE A 505 22.96 -9.51 14.35
N ARG A 506 22.37 -9.94 13.24
CA ARG A 506 22.95 -10.67 12.10
C ARG A 506 22.85 -9.91 10.78
N ASP A 507 22.12 -8.80 10.73
CA ASP A 507 22.10 -7.93 9.56
C ASP A 507 23.55 -7.55 9.20
N PRO A 508 24.04 -7.88 7.97
CA PRO A 508 25.43 -7.64 7.57
C PRO A 508 25.88 -6.19 7.72
N GLU A 509 24.96 -5.22 7.63
CA GLU A 509 25.26 -3.80 7.79
C GLU A 509 25.65 -3.45 9.24
N TYR A 510 25.13 -4.22 10.21
CA TYR A 510 25.29 -3.97 11.64
C TYR A 510 26.08 -5.05 12.38
N ALA A 511 26.31 -6.21 11.77
CA ALA A 511 26.96 -7.36 12.40
C ALA A 511 28.38 -7.05 12.90
N ASP A 512 29.11 -6.18 12.19
CA ASP A 512 30.48 -5.77 12.51
C ASP A 512 30.56 -4.50 13.37
N LEU A 513 29.42 -3.89 13.71
CA LEU A 513 29.40 -2.69 14.53
C LEU A 513 29.70 -3.01 16.00
N PRO A 514 30.35 -2.08 16.74
CA PRO A 514 30.72 -2.37 18.10
C PRO A 514 29.52 -2.62 19.01
N LYS A 515 29.62 -3.63 19.86
CA LYS A 515 28.57 -4.02 20.81
C LYS A 515 28.75 -3.43 22.22
N SER A 516 29.91 -2.85 22.50
CA SER A 516 30.22 -2.25 23.79
C SER A 516 31.23 -1.12 23.61
N VAL A 517 31.23 -0.17 24.55
CA VAL A 517 32.26 0.86 24.61
C VAL A 517 33.61 0.20 24.88
N LYS A 518 34.59 0.45 24.02
CA LYS A 518 35.94 -0.09 24.19
C LYS A 518 36.98 0.93 23.84
N ILE A 519 37.83 1.27 24.81
CA ILE A 519 39.03 2.07 24.57
C ILE A 519 40.24 1.17 24.34
N TYR A 520 40.90 1.33 23.20
CA TYR A 520 42.09 0.56 22.86
C TYR A 520 43.35 1.18 23.44
N GLN A 521 44.40 0.39 23.56
CA GLN A 521 45.74 0.93 23.78
C GLN A 521 46.14 1.75 22.55
N ASN A 522 46.66 2.97 22.76
CA ASN A 522 47.16 3.78 21.65
C ASN A 522 48.24 3.02 20.86
N TYR A 523 48.29 3.20 19.54
CA TYR A 523 49.27 2.52 18.69
C TYR A 523 49.94 3.51 17.71
N PRO A 524 51.29 3.53 17.63
CA PRO A 524 52.23 2.76 18.44
C PRO A 524 52.21 3.17 19.93
N ASN A 525 52.66 2.28 20.83
CA ASN A 525 52.99 2.61 22.23
C ASN A 525 54.14 1.70 22.72
N PRO A 526 55.33 2.24 23.06
CA PRO A 526 55.70 3.66 23.05
C PRO A 526 55.60 4.31 21.67
N PHE A 527 55.41 5.64 21.63
CA PHE A 527 55.23 6.39 20.38
C PHE A 527 56.23 7.54 20.23
N ASN A 528 56.47 7.98 18.99
CA ASN A 528 57.36 9.10 18.67
C ASN A 528 57.00 9.79 17.33
N PRO A 529 56.66 11.09 17.32
CA PRO A 529 55.88 11.78 18.34
C PRO A 529 54.37 11.56 18.13
N GLU A 530 53.97 10.71 17.17
CA GLU A 530 52.58 10.50 16.78
C GLU A 530 52.06 9.11 17.17
N THR A 531 50.79 9.06 17.54
CA THR A 531 50.06 7.83 17.87
C THR A 531 48.58 8.00 17.55
N ASN A 532 47.85 6.90 17.39
CA ASN A 532 46.39 6.92 17.27
C ASN A 532 45.77 6.35 18.54
N ILE A 533 44.73 7.01 19.03
CA ILE A 533 43.89 6.52 20.12
C ILE A 533 42.59 6.02 19.50
N ASN A 534 42.40 4.70 19.53
CA ASN A 534 41.22 4.08 18.96
C ASN A 534 40.19 3.82 20.06
N PHE A 535 38.92 3.99 19.74
CA PHE A 535 37.82 3.58 20.59
C PHE A 535 36.62 3.15 19.76
N ASP A 536 35.85 2.24 20.34
CA ASP A 536 34.59 1.78 19.80
C ASP A 536 33.44 2.40 20.57
N LEU A 537 32.40 2.78 19.83
CA LEU A 537 31.19 3.35 20.36
C LEU A 537 29.99 2.55 19.85
N PRO A 538 29.24 1.87 20.73
CA PRO A 538 28.14 1.01 20.30
C PRO A 538 26.86 1.78 19.93
N ARG A 539 26.76 3.05 20.33
CA ARG A 539 25.61 3.94 20.07
C ARG A 539 26.08 5.39 20.03
N SER A 540 25.36 6.26 19.33
CA SER A 540 25.73 7.68 19.28
C SER A 540 25.80 8.30 20.67
N ALA A 541 26.83 9.11 20.92
CA ALA A 541 27.04 9.76 22.21
C ALA A 541 27.98 10.96 22.08
N PHE A 542 27.89 11.88 23.05
CA PHE A 542 28.89 12.93 23.22
C PHE A 542 30.19 12.32 23.77
N VAL A 543 31.28 12.48 23.03
CA VAL A 543 32.59 11.92 23.38
C VAL A 543 33.58 13.04 23.66
N GLU A 544 34.18 13.03 24.85
CA GLU A 544 35.32 13.87 25.19
C GLU A 544 36.59 13.02 25.39
N LEU A 545 37.60 13.19 24.52
CA LEU A 545 38.90 12.54 24.66
C LEU A 545 39.96 13.56 25.05
N THR A 546 40.49 13.43 26.27
CA THR A 546 41.43 14.41 26.83
C THR A 546 42.71 13.73 27.31
N VAL A 547 43.87 14.32 26.98
CA VAL A 547 45.21 13.89 27.40
C VAL A 547 45.66 14.64 28.65
N TYR A 548 46.27 13.92 29.59
CA TYR A 548 46.79 14.39 30.87
C TYR A 548 48.26 13.95 31.06
N ASP A 549 49.03 14.76 31.78
CA ASP A 549 50.38 14.38 32.22
C ASP A 549 50.34 13.55 33.52
N ILE A 550 51.50 13.04 33.96
CA ILE A 550 51.62 12.19 35.16
C ILE A 550 51.17 12.87 36.46
N THR A 551 51.10 14.21 36.49
CA THR A 551 50.62 14.95 37.67
C THR A 551 49.10 15.14 37.66
N GLY A 552 48.41 14.66 36.61
CA GLY A 552 46.98 14.83 36.40
C GLY A 552 46.62 16.18 35.79
N ARG A 553 47.58 16.96 35.31
CA ARG A 553 47.30 18.22 34.62
C ARG A 553 46.86 17.93 33.19
N LYS A 554 45.73 18.54 32.80
CA LYS A 554 45.21 18.48 31.42
C LYS A 554 46.23 19.09 30.45
N VAL A 555 46.62 18.32 29.44
CA VAL A 555 47.55 18.72 28.38
C VAL A 555 46.76 19.27 27.20
N GLN A 556 45.81 18.49 26.68
CA GLN A 556 45.01 18.85 25.50
C GLN A 556 43.74 18.01 25.44
N THR A 557 42.63 18.60 24.99
CA THR A 557 41.44 17.87 24.56
C THR A 557 41.55 17.62 23.05
N LEU A 558 41.47 16.36 22.65
CA LEU A 558 41.62 15.92 21.25
C LEU A 558 40.29 15.98 20.50
N THR A 559 39.18 15.66 21.18
CA THR A 559 37.82 15.81 20.67
C THR A 559 36.83 16.03 21.82
N ALA A 560 35.73 16.71 21.55
CA ALA A 560 34.63 17.02 22.46
C ALA A 560 33.37 17.34 21.65
N GLN A 561 32.77 16.31 21.06
CA GLN A 561 31.62 16.43 20.15
C GLN A 561 30.79 15.14 20.15
N ASP A 562 29.63 15.18 19.51
CA ASP A 562 28.82 13.99 19.26
C ASP A 562 29.45 13.10 18.19
N TYR A 563 29.50 11.81 18.48
CA TYR A 563 29.91 10.77 17.54
C TYR A 563 28.75 9.81 17.33
N ARG A 564 28.61 9.30 16.10
CA ARG A 564 27.63 8.24 15.79
C ARG A 564 28.13 6.87 16.28
N LEU A 565 27.27 5.87 16.31
CA LEU A 565 27.71 4.48 16.51
C LEU A 565 28.83 4.10 15.51
N GLY A 566 29.88 3.40 15.96
CA GLY A 566 31.01 2.99 15.12
C GLY A 566 32.37 2.97 15.84
N SER A 567 33.42 2.68 15.07
CA SER A 567 34.82 2.66 15.54
C SER A 567 35.58 3.89 15.06
N TYR A 568 36.33 4.52 15.96
CA TYR A 568 37.04 5.77 15.72
C TYR A 568 38.53 5.66 16.02
N SER A 569 39.32 6.45 15.28
CA SER A 569 40.76 6.57 15.44
C SER A 569 41.13 8.05 15.50
N ILE A 570 41.51 8.53 16.70
CA ILE A 570 41.86 9.94 16.92
C ILE A 570 43.38 10.10 16.92
N PRO A 571 43.96 10.85 15.97
CA PRO A 571 45.40 11.08 15.94
C PRO A 571 45.82 12.02 17.06
N PHE A 572 46.98 11.72 17.64
CA PHE A 572 47.62 12.55 18.65
C PHE A 572 49.08 12.79 18.30
N ASN A 573 49.45 14.07 18.12
CA ASN A 573 50.82 14.51 17.87
C ASN A 573 51.38 15.20 19.12
N ALA A 574 52.38 14.59 19.74
CA ALA A 574 53.01 15.04 20.96
C ALA A 574 54.37 15.74 20.75
N GLN A 575 54.62 16.31 19.57
CA GLN A 575 55.93 16.90 19.21
C GLN A 575 56.40 17.97 20.23
N ARG A 576 55.46 18.68 20.86
CA ARG A 576 55.73 19.73 21.86
C ARG A 576 55.83 19.22 23.31
N LEU A 577 55.71 17.92 23.54
CA LEU A 577 55.75 17.29 24.87
C LEU A 577 57.11 16.63 25.13
N SER A 578 57.47 16.45 26.40
CA SER A 578 58.72 15.78 26.80
C SER A 578 58.53 14.25 26.83
N SER A 579 59.59 13.48 26.61
CA SER A 579 59.54 12.01 26.84
C SER A 579 59.03 11.72 28.24
N GLY A 580 58.12 10.74 28.36
CA GLY A 580 57.48 10.47 29.64
C GLY A 580 56.18 9.70 29.52
N VAL A 581 55.53 9.52 30.66
CA VAL A 581 54.22 8.85 30.77
C VAL A 581 53.10 9.89 30.73
N TYR A 582 52.11 9.61 29.90
CA TYR A 582 50.88 10.37 29.77
C TYR A 582 49.68 9.45 29.95
N PHE A 583 48.52 10.04 30.20
CA PHE A 583 47.25 9.33 30.26
C PHE A 583 46.29 9.98 29.28
N TYR A 584 45.49 9.17 28.61
CA TYR A 584 44.32 9.68 27.89
C TYR A 584 43.06 9.15 28.55
N ARG A 585 42.07 10.01 28.62
CA ARG A 585 40.77 9.77 29.25
C ARG A 585 39.69 10.00 28.20
N LEU A 586 38.93 8.96 27.92
CA LEU A 586 37.71 9.00 27.12
C LEU A 586 36.53 9.11 28.08
N LYS A 587 35.74 10.16 27.96
CA LYS A 587 34.48 10.33 28.68
C LYS A 587 33.34 10.19 27.67
N ILE A 588 32.39 9.31 27.97
CA ILE A 588 31.18 9.07 27.19
C ILE A 588 30.03 9.15 28.19
N ASN A 589 29.17 10.17 28.06
CA ASN A 589 28.13 10.48 29.05
C ASN A 589 28.73 10.52 30.48
N ASP A 590 28.28 9.65 31.40
CA ASP A 590 28.79 9.56 32.77
C ASP A 590 29.95 8.55 32.96
N GLU A 591 30.31 7.79 31.92
CA GLU A 591 31.36 6.79 31.98
C GLU A 591 32.73 7.38 31.63
N VAL A 592 33.77 6.94 32.35
CA VAL A 592 35.13 7.44 32.19
C VAL A 592 36.12 6.28 32.05
N TYR A 593 36.79 6.24 30.90
CA TYR A 593 37.79 5.24 30.58
C TYR A 593 39.18 5.90 30.50
N THR A 594 40.17 5.37 31.22
CA THR A 594 41.53 5.92 31.22
C THR A 594 42.57 4.87 30.86
N LYS A 595 43.52 5.23 30.01
CA LYS A 595 44.65 4.38 29.58
C LYS A 595 45.96 5.18 29.64
N LYS A 596 47.07 4.46 29.84
CA LYS A 596 48.42 5.00 29.93
C LYS A 596 49.12 4.91 28.57
N MET A 597 49.87 5.94 28.19
CA MET A 597 50.73 5.96 27.00
C MET A 597 52.14 6.47 27.33
N THR A 598 53.14 6.03 26.57
CA THR A 598 54.56 6.37 26.78
C THR A 598 55.12 7.05 25.54
N LEU A 599 55.53 8.31 25.68
CA LEU A 599 56.23 9.07 24.64
C LEU A 599 57.74 8.85 24.77
N LEU A 600 58.39 8.40 23.69
CA LEU A 600 59.84 8.29 23.58
C LEU A 600 60.31 9.23 22.46
N LYS A 601 61.10 10.26 22.78
CA LYS A 601 61.78 11.08 21.76
C LYS A 601 63.11 10.50 21.34
#